data_AF-A0A386PWK9-F1
#
_entry.id   AF-A0A386PWK9-F1
#
_cell.length_a   1.000
_cell.length_b   1.000
_cell.length_c   1.000
_cell.angle_alpha   90.00
_cell.angle_beta   90.00
_cell.angle_gamma   90.00
#
_symmetry.space_group_name_H-M   'P 1'
#
loop_
_entity.id
_entity.type
_entity.pdbx_description
1 polymer ?
#
loop_
_entity_poly.entity_id
_entity_poly.type
_entity_poly.pdbx_seq_one_letter_code
_entity_poly.pdbx_strand_id
1 'polypeptide(L)' 'MKLIFGIGAILIGIWQIYISKQYFNNLKKQSSPLIFALIAVIASLVFAAFLLIYGVRILLF' A
#
# COMPACT_ATOMS: atom_id res chain seq x y z
N MET A 1 -22.24 0.66 -8.13
CA MET A 1 -21.45 0.98 -6.92
C MET A 1 -20.28 0.02 -6.70
N LYS A 2 -20.46 -1.31 -6.70
CA LYS A 2 -19.38 -2.31 -6.56
C LYS A 2 -18.16 -2.03 -7.45
N LEU A 3 -18.39 -1.71 -8.72
CA LEU A 3 -17.33 -1.46 -9.69
C LEU A 3 -16.46 -0.24 -9.34
N ILE A 4 -17.07 0.84 -8.83
CA ILE A 4 -16.37 2.05 -8.37
C ILE A 4 -15.54 1.75 -7.12
N PHE A 5 -16.11 1.02 -6.16
CA PHE A 5 -15.40 0.64 -4.93
C PHE A 5 -14.26 -0.36 -5.20
N GLY A 6 -14.46 -1.30 -6.12
CA GLY A 6 -13.43 -2.28 -6.50
C GLY A 6 -12.25 -1.64 -7.23
N ILE A 7 -12.52 -0.84 -8.26
CA ILE A 7 -11.47 -0.10 -8.98
C ILE A 7 -10.79 0.91 -8.07
N GLY A 8 -11.55 1.64 -7.24
CA GLY A 8 -11.01 2.57 -6.26
C GLY A 8 -10.06 1.90 -5.26
N ALA A 9 -10.45 0.76 -4.70
CA ALA A 9 -9.60 0.00 -3.79
C ALA A 9 -8.30 -0.48 -4.46
N ILE A 10 -8.38 -0.92 -5.72
CA ILE A 10 -7.20 -1.34 -6.48
C ILE A 10 -6.26 -0.16 -6.75
N LEU A 11 -6.80 0.98 -7.20
CA LEU A 11 -6.01 2.19 -7.45
C LEU A 11 -5.32 2.70 -6.19
N ILE A 12 -6.02 2.70 -5.05
CA ILE A 12 -5.43 3.09 -3.75
C ILE A 12 -4.35 2.09 -3.34
N GLY A 13 -4.57 0.79 -3.50
CA GLY A 13 -3.57 -0.24 -3.22
C GLY A 13 -2.29 -0.07 -4.04
N ILE A 14 -2.41 0.19 -5.35
CA ILE A 14 -1.27 0.47 -6.24
C ILE A 14 -0.54 1.76 -5.81
N TRP A 15 -1.29 2.83 -5.54
CA TRP A 15 -0.72 4.09 -5.08
C TRP A 15 0.06 3.92 -3.77
N GLN A 16 -0.48 3.13 -2.86
CA GLN A 16 0.14 2.87 -1.57
C GLN A 16 1.45 2.09 -1.69
N ILE A 17 1.54 1.13 -2.64
CA ILE A 17 2.81 0.46 -2.98
C ILE A 17 3.83 1.47 -3.51
N TYR A 18 3.40 2.38 -4.40
CA TYR A 18 4.27 3.41 -4.97
C TYR A 18 4.85 4.33 -3.90
N ILE A 19 4.00 4.87 -3.02
CA ILE A 19 4.43 5.74 -1.92
C ILE A 19 5.31 4.99 -0.91
N SER A 20 4.98 3.74 -0.58
CA SER A 20 5.79 2.93 0.34
C SER A 20 7.20 2.69 -0.22
N LYS A 21 7.33 2.49 -1.53
CA LYS A 21 8.62 2.38 -2.21
C LYS A 21 9.41 3.70 -2.18
N GLN A 22 8.74 4.83 -2.42
CA GLN A 22 9.36 6.15 -2.36
C GLN A 22 9.84 6.46 -0.92
N TYR A 23 9.01 6.17 0.08
CA TYR A 23 9.35 6.34 1.48
C TYR A 23 10.56 5.47 1.86
N PHE A 24 10.55 4.18 1.51
CA PHE A 24 11.69 3.29 1.75
C PHE A 24 13.00 3.77 1.10
N ASN A 25 12.93 4.28 -0.13
CA ASN A 25 14.09 4.84 -0.81
C ASN A 25 14.62 6.11 -0.12
N ASN A 26 13.75 6.92 0.44
CA ASN A 26 14.14 8.10 1.21
C ASN A 26 14.78 7.71 2.56
N LEU A 27 14.28 6.65 3.20
CA LEU A 27 14.88 6.12 4.43
C LEU A 27 16.30 5.64 4.24
N LYS A 28 16.63 5.02 3.09
CA LYS A 28 18.01 4.61 2.78
C LYS A 28 19.00 5.78 2.77
N LYS A 29 18.52 7.01 2.57
CA LYS A 29 19.35 8.22 2.53
C LYS A 29 19.39 8.96 3.88
N GLN A 30 18.67 8.49 4.90
CA GLN A 30 18.47 9.23 6.15
C GLN A 30 18.98 8.44 7.36
N SER A 31 19.76 9.10 8.23
CA SER A 31 20.41 8.54 9.43
C SER A 31 19.47 8.29 10.62
N SER A 32 18.15 8.31 10.39
CA SER A 32 17.11 8.15 11.42
C SER A 32 16.94 6.66 11.79
N PRO A 33 16.30 6.30 12.91
CA PRO A 33 16.20 4.90 13.34
C PRO A 33 15.37 4.10 12.34
N LEU A 34 16.08 3.38 11.47
CA LEU A 34 15.56 2.61 10.32
C LEU A 34 14.46 1.62 10.71
N ILE A 35 14.47 1.11 11.94
CA ILE A 35 13.58 0.04 12.43
C ILE A 35 12.12 0.51 12.45
N PHE A 36 11.81 1.67 13.05
CA PHE A 36 10.43 2.16 13.12
C PHE A 36 9.87 2.48 11.74
N ALA A 37 10.72 3.03 10.87
CA ALA A 37 10.32 3.37 9.53
C ALA A 37 10.14 2.14 8.62
N LEU A 38 10.95 1.09 8.81
CA LEU A 38 10.74 -0.23 8.20
C LEU A 38 9.42 -0.87 8.63
N ILE A 39 9.08 -0.80 9.93
CA ILE A 39 7.79 -1.31 10.44
C ILE A 39 6.63 -0.57 9.77
N ALA A 40 6.72 0.76 9.63
CA ALA A 40 5.71 1.55 8.93
C ALA A 40 5.57 1.15 7.45
N VAL A 41 6.69 0.88 6.75
CA VAL A 41 6.66 0.38 5.36
C VAL A 41 6.00 -0.99 5.28
N ILE A 42 6.34 -1.91 6.17
CA ILE A 42 5.76 -3.26 6.20
C ILE A 42 4.27 -3.20 6.46
N ALA A 43 3.82 -2.43 7.45
CA ALA A 43 2.40 -2.24 7.75
C ALA A 43 1.64 -1.64 6.55
N SER A 44 2.24 -0.63 5.89
CA SER A 44 1.66 -0.02 4.69
C SER A 44 1.52 -1.02 3.54
N LEU A 45 2.53 -1.87 3.32
CA LEU A 45 2.49 -2.91 2.27
C LEU A 45 1.46 -3.99 2.55
N VAL A 46 1.32 -4.42 3.82
CA VAL A 46 0.28 -5.37 4.23
C VAL A 46 -1.10 -4.78 3.96
N PHE A 47 -1.34 -3.52 4.34
CA PHE A 47 -2.61 -2.86 4.06
C PHE A 47 -2.88 -2.72 2.55
N ALA A 48 -1.87 -2.40 1.75
CA ALA A 48 -2.01 -2.37 0.29
C ALA A 48 -2.43 -3.74 -0.29
N ALA A 49 -1.87 -4.84 0.22
CA ALA A 49 -2.27 -6.18 -0.18
C ALA A 49 -3.73 -6.49 0.16
N PHE A 50 -4.20 -6.09 1.36
CA PHE A 50 -5.61 -6.21 1.74
C PHE A 50 -6.54 -5.42 0.81
N LEU A 51 -6.18 -4.19 0.46
CA LEU A 51 -6.94 -3.35 -0.47
C LEU A 51 -7.05 -3.98 -1.86
N LEU A 52 -5.95 -4.54 -2.38
CA LEU A 52 -5.94 -5.22 -3.68
C LEU A 52 -6.83 -6.46 -3.66
N ILE A 53 -6.70 -7.31 -2.63
CA ILE A 53 -7.54 -8.52 -2.49
C ILE A 53 -9.01 -8.14 -2.36
N TYR A 54 -9.33 -7.14 -1.53
CA TYR A 54 -10.70 -6.65 -1.34
C TYR A 54 -11.27 -6.09 -2.63
N GLY A 55 -10.50 -5.27 -3.35
CA GLY A 55 -10.92 -4.67 -4.61
C GLY A 55 -11.19 -5.72 -5.69
N VAL A 56 -10.31 -6.71 -5.83
CA VAL A 56 -10.50 -7.85 -6.74
C VAL A 56 -11.73 -8.66 -6.34
N ARG A 57 -11.92 -8.95 -5.04
CA ARG A 57 -13.07 -9.72 -4.55
C ARG A 57 -14.40 -9.03 -4.85
N ILE A 58 -14.47 -7.70 -4.68
CA ILE A 58 -15.68 -6.93 -5.00
C ILE A 58 -15.98 -6.86 -6.50
N LEU A 59 -14.94 -6.91 -7.35
CA LEU A 59 -15.13 -6.92 -8.80
C LEU A 59 -15.60 -8.28 -9.31
N LEU A 60 -15.19 -9.37 -8.65
CA LEU A 60 -15.54 -10.73 -9.04
C LEU A 60 -16.85 -11.25 -8.42
N PHE A 61 -17.26 -10.75 -7.24
CA PHE A 61 -18.43 -11.24 -6.49
C PHE A 61 -19.39 -10.10 -6.06
#